data_AF-A0A8J3CVR5-F1
#
_entry.id   AF-A0A8J3CVR5-F1
#
_cell.length_a   1.000
_cell.length_b   1.000
_cell.length_c   1.000
_cell.angle_alpha   90.00
_cell.angle_beta   90.00
_cell.angle_gamma   90.00
#
_symmetry.space_group_name_H-M   'P 1'
#
loop_
_entity.id
_entity.type
_entity.pdbx_description
1 polymer ?
#
loop_
_entity_poly.entity_id
_entity_poly.type
_entity_poly.pdbx_seq_one_letter_code
_entity_poly.pdbx_strand_id
1 'polypeptide(L)'
;MEVRPVPSYQTFVIVNQEAKIAGFQDTFLDAIASSGLQNFLESQGMVYDKTNPDVVIRYTSNQDPRQKETYNAPMMPMWGMRVWDPWMFDPMWNNRMNPISTKNYELFQFIVDFIDPTQEKLVIRITAVTETANPREKQKKLEKAVKLVGKAYLEHTNNQPKR
;
A
#
# COMPACT_ATOMS: atom_id res chain seq x y z
N MET A 1 29.77 -26.45 14.51
CA MET A 1 28.58 -25.85 13.88
C MET A 1 29.01 -24.45 13.47
N GLU A 2 29.45 -24.27 12.23
CA GLU A 2 29.86 -22.95 11.72
C GLU A 2 28.62 -22.08 11.59
N VAL A 3 28.50 -21.10 12.47
CA VAL A 3 27.47 -20.06 12.39
C VAL A 3 28.00 -19.03 11.41
N ARG A 4 27.44 -18.98 10.20
CA ARG A 4 27.82 -17.96 9.20
C ARG A 4 27.39 -16.58 9.71
N PRO A 5 28.24 -15.55 9.60
CA PRO A 5 27.88 -14.19 9.99
C PRO A 5 26.71 -13.68 9.14
N VAL A 6 25.79 -12.95 9.76
CA VAL A 6 24.68 -12.32 9.04
C VAL A 6 25.25 -11.22 8.13
N PRO A 7 25.10 -11.30 6.80
CA PRO A 7 25.66 -10.30 5.92
C PRO A 7 24.98 -8.95 6.14
N SER A 8 25.78 -7.91 6.31
CA SER A 8 25.30 -6.53 6.30
C SER A 8 25.00 -6.15 4.86
N TYR A 9 23.73 -6.10 4.48
CA TYR A 9 23.31 -5.70 3.14
C TYR A 9 23.60 -4.21 2.91
N GLN A 10 24.50 -3.89 1.98
CA GLN A 10 24.87 -2.50 1.65
C GLN A 10 24.45 -2.13 0.23
N THR A 11 24.51 -3.08 -0.70
CA THR A 11 24.14 -2.85 -2.09
C THR A 11 22.77 -3.45 -2.41
N PHE A 12 22.05 -2.83 -3.34
CA PHE A 12 20.76 -3.34 -3.78
C PHE A 12 20.52 -3.13 -5.28
N VAL A 13 19.62 -3.93 -5.84
CA VAL A 13 19.08 -3.73 -7.19
C VAL A 13 17.56 -3.88 -7.18
N ILE A 14 16.87 -3.17 -8.08
CA ILE A 14 15.43 -3.31 -8.28
C ILE A 14 15.18 -4.04 -9.61
N VAL A 15 14.73 -5.29 -9.55
CA VAL A 15 14.56 -6.16 -10.73
C VAL A 15 13.56 -5.60 -11.71
N ASN A 16 12.46 -5.03 -11.21
CA ASN A 16 11.38 -4.50 -12.04
C ASN A 16 11.88 -3.41 -13.01
N GLN A 17 12.84 -2.58 -12.58
CA GLN A 17 13.46 -1.56 -13.43
C GLN A 17 14.33 -2.18 -14.53
N GLU A 18 15.14 -3.18 -14.17
CA GLU A 18 16.13 -3.78 -15.08
C GLU A 18 15.50 -4.76 -16.09
N ALA A 19 14.55 -5.58 -15.63
CA ALA A 19 13.88 -6.58 -16.43
C ALA A 19 12.66 -6.02 -17.18
N LYS A 20 12.34 -4.73 -17.01
CA LYS A 20 11.12 -4.08 -17.53
C LYS A 20 9.84 -4.84 -17.17
N ILE A 21 9.82 -5.46 -15.99
CA ILE A 21 8.67 -6.17 -15.46
C ILE A 21 7.83 -5.17 -14.70
N ALA A 22 6.67 -4.83 -15.27
CA ALA A 22 5.73 -3.91 -14.64
C ALA A 22 5.19 -4.50 -13.33
N GLY A 23 5.44 -3.84 -12.21
CA GLY A 23 4.83 -4.19 -10.92
C GLY A 23 3.41 -3.63 -10.80
N PHE A 24 3.11 -2.57 -11.55
CA PHE A 24 1.79 -1.94 -11.67
C PHE A 24 1.28 -1.94 -13.10
N GLN A 25 -0.05 -1.98 -13.26
CA GLN A 25 -0.67 -1.78 -14.58
C GLN A 25 -0.48 -0.34 -15.09
N ASP A 26 -0.43 0.64 -14.18
CA ASP A 26 -0.19 2.04 -14.49
C ASP A 26 1.31 2.35 -14.44
N THR A 27 1.86 2.79 -15.57
CA THR A 27 3.29 3.14 -15.71
C THR A 27 3.71 4.29 -14.80
N PHE A 28 2.80 5.21 -14.48
CA PHE A 28 3.08 6.31 -13.57
C PHE A 28 3.24 5.83 -12.12
N LEU A 29 2.39 4.90 -11.68
CA LEU A 29 2.51 4.30 -10.35
C LEU A 29 3.78 3.43 -10.24
N ASP A 30 4.14 2.72 -11.32
CA ASP A 30 5.36 1.94 -11.39
C ASP A 30 6.62 2.81 -11.27
N ALA A 31 6.63 3.96 -11.95
CA ALA A 31 7.70 4.95 -11.84
C ALA A 31 7.81 5.52 -10.42
N ILE A 32 6.68 5.82 -9.75
CA ILE A 32 6.66 6.28 -8.36
C ILE A 32 7.22 5.21 -7.42
N ALA A 33 6.80 3.96 -7.57
CA ALA A 33 7.24 2.89 -6.68
C ALA A 33 8.74 2.63 -6.82
N SER A 34 9.21 2.53 -8.06
CA SER A 34 10.62 2.24 -8.35
C SER A 34 11.55 3.39 -7.94
N SER A 35 11.28 4.62 -8.39
CA SER A 35 12.07 5.80 -8.00
C SER A 35 11.97 6.09 -6.50
N GLY A 36 10.79 5.91 -5.91
CA GLY A 36 10.57 6.12 -4.49
C GLY A 36 11.35 5.14 -3.62
N LEU A 37 11.38 3.85 -3.98
CA LEU A 37 12.16 2.83 -3.27
C LEU A 37 13.66 3.11 -3.39
N GLN A 38 14.14 3.38 -4.61
CA GLN A 38 15.54 3.69 -4.86
C GLN A 38 16.00 4.90 -4.06
N ASN A 39 15.31 6.05 -4.22
CA ASN A 39 15.64 7.28 -3.51
C ASN A 39 15.60 7.09 -1.99
N PHE A 40 14.64 6.31 -1.48
CA PHE A 40 14.54 6.05 -0.05
C PHE A 40 15.74 5.24 0.45
N LEU A 41 16.10 4.14 -0.21
CA LEU A 41 17.21 3.29 0.23
C LEU A 41 18.57 3.98 0.08
N GLU A 42 18.78 4.72 -1.01
CA GLU A 42 19.96 5.56 -1.20
C GLU A 42 20.07 6.65 -0.13
N SER A 43 18.95 7.27 0.27
CA SER A 43 18.94 8.26 1.36
C SER A 43 19.33 7.68 2.73
N GLN A 44 19.28 6.35 2.86
CA GLN A 44 19.63 5.60 4.06
C GLN A 44 21.05 5.00 3.97
N GLY A 45 21.80 5.33 2.91
CA GLY A 45 23.20 4.94 2.74
C GLY A 45 23.40 3.61 2.01
N MET A 46 22.35 3.00 1.46
CA MET A 46 22.51 1.85 0.56
C MET A 46 22.93 2.30 -0.83
N VAL A 47 23.68 1.46 -1.54
CA VAL A 47 24.20 1.78 -2.88
C VAL A 47 23.49 0.94 -3.93
N TYR A 48 23.05 1.58 -5.02
CA TYR A 48 22.52 0.86 -6.16
C TYR A 48 23.65 0.14 -6.91
N ASP A 49 23.62 -1.19 -7.00
CA ASP A 49 24.55 -1.99 -7.80
C ASP A 49 23.81 -3.02 -8.65
N LYS A 50 23.93 -2.91 -9.97
CA LYS A 50 23.35 -3.85 -10.93
C LYS A 50 24.16 -5.14 -11.09
N THR A 51 25.46 -5.09 -10.84
CA THR A 51 26.40 -6.17 -11.20
C THR A 51 26.51 -7.21 -10.09
N ASN A 52 26.73 -6.78 -8.84
CA ASN A 52 26.80 -7.67 -7.68
C ASN A 52 26.02 -7.06 -6.49
N PRO A 53 24.67 -7.08 -6.54
CA PRO A 53 23.85 -6.64 -5.43
C PRO A 53 23.90 -7.63 -4.25
N ASP A 54 23.90 -7.12 -3.03
CA ASP A 54 23.71 -7.92 -1.81
C ASP A 54 22.22 -8.28 -1.64
N VAL A 55 21.31 -7.42 -2.11
CA VAL A 55 19.87 -7.63 -2.04
C VAL A 55 19.19 -7.29 -3.35
N VAL A 56 18.38 -8.24 -3.80
CA VAL A 56 17.51 -8.11 -4.95
C VAL A 56 16.12 -7.74 -4.48
N ILE A 57 15.62 -6.60 -4.92
CA ILE A 57 14.30 -6.10 -4.60
C ILE A 57 13.38 -6.35 -5.79
N ARG A 58 12.26 -7.03 -5.53
CA ARG A 58 11.17 -7.23 -6.48
C ARG A 58 9.89 -6.71 -5.88
N TYR A 59 9.10 -5.97 -6.65
CA TYR A 59 7.79 -5.53 -6.20
C TYR A 59 6.68 -5.95 -7.16
N THR A 60 5.49 -6.15 -6.60
CA THR A 60 4.27 -6.45 -7.34
C THR A 60 3.10 -5.71 -6.69
N SER A 61 2.06 -5.44 -7.47
CA SER A 61 0.84 -4.82 -6.96
C SER A 61 -0.38 -5.65 -7.29
N ASN A 62 -1.37 -5.56 -6.41
CA ASN A 62 -2.69 -6.11 -6.64
C ASN A 62 -3.74 -5.02 -6.41
N GLN A 63 -4.68 -4.93 -7.35
CA GLN A 63 -5.67 -3.87 -7.45
C GLN A 63 -7.03 -4.54 -7.60
N ASP A 64 -7.80 -4.56 -6.51
CA ASP A 64 -9.09 -5.26 -6.47
C ASP A 64 -10.23 -4.26 -6.24
N PRO A 65 -11.06 -3.96 -7.27
CA PRO A 65 -12.20 -3.07 -7.13
C PRO A 65 -13.29 -3.73 -6.29
N ARG A 66 -13.71 -3.06 -5.22
CA ARG A 66 -14.70 -3.52 -4.25
C ARG A 66 -15.81 -2.50 -4.04
N GLN A 67 -16.90 -2.97 -3.47
CA GLN A 67 -18.04 -2.14 -3.09
C GLN A 67 -18.37 -2.39 -1.63
N LYS A 68 -18.65 -1.32 -0.89
CA LYS A 68 -19.16 -1.41 0.48
C LYS A 68 -20.41 -0.56 0.61
N GLU A 69 -21.43 -1.16 1.20
CA GLU A 69 -22.62 -0.44 1.62
C GLU A 69 -22.26 0.43 2.82
N THR A 70 -22.55 1.72 2.70
CA THR A 70 -22.35 2.71 3.75
C THR A 70 -23.73 3.19 4.19
N TYR A 71 -23.98 3.12 5.49
CA TYR A 71 -25.19 3.67 6.07
C TYR A 71 -24.98 5.19 6.25
N ASN A 72 -25.59 5.98 5.39
CA ASN A 72 -25.73 7.41 5.64
C ASN A 72 -26.68 7.54 6.83
N ALA A 73 -26.16 8.02 7.96
CA ALA A 73 -27.01 8.41 9.08
C ALA A 73 -28.13 9.31 8.53
N PRO A 74 -29.40 9.00 8.78
CA PRO A 74 -30.49 9.81 8.26
C PRO A 74 -30.28 11.25 8.72
N MET A 75 -30.24 12.19 7.77
CA MET A 75 -29.95 13.62 7.98
C MET A 75 -31.02 14.36 8.81
N MET A 76 -31.79 13.66 9.64
CA MET A 76 -32.79 14.24 10.52
C MET A 76 -32.72 13.57 11.89
N PRO A 77 -32.31 14.29 12.95
CA PRO A 77 -32.60 13.83 14.29
C PRO A 77 -34.12 13.78 14.44
N MET A 78 -34.68 12.60 14.73
CA MET A 78 -36.10 12.38 15.05
C MET A 78 -36.56 13.11 16.33
N TRP A 79 -35.75 14.03 16.86
CA TRP A 79 -35.99 14.84 18.05
C TRP A 79 -36.36 16.30 17.72
N GLY A 80 -36.45 16.68 16.44
CA GLY A 80 -36.60 18.09 16.01
C GLY A 80 -37.83 18.44 15.16
N MET A 81 -38.49 17.50 14.49
CA MET A 81 -39.68 17.80 13.67
C MET A 81 -40.95 17.50 14.45
N ARG A 82 -41.42 18.46 15.25
CA ARG A 82 -42.81 18.50 15.70
C ARG A 82 -43.67 18.93 14.53
N VAL A 83 -44.01 17.99 13.65
CA VAL A 83 -45.08 18.19 12.67
C VAL A 83 -46.39 18.24 13.45
N TRP A 84 -46.93 19.44 13.68
CA TRP A 84 -48.19 19.61 14.40
C TRP A 84 -49.37 19.13 13.53
N ASP A 85 -49.28 19.20 12.19
CA ASP A 85 -50.43 19.01 11.31
C ASP A 85 -50.63 17.54 10.86
N PRO A 86 -51.75 16.87 11.23
CA PRO A 86 -52.05 15.48 10.87
C PRO A 86 -52.24 15.23 9.37
N TRP A 87 -52.48 16.27 8.56
CA TRP A 87 -52.74 16.14 7.12
C TRP A 87 -51.49 16.30 6.24
N MET A 88 -50.35 16.65 6.82
CA MET A 88 -49.05 16.75 6.13
C MET A 88 -48.19 15.49 6.27
N PHE A 89 -48.63 14.49 7.04
CA PHE A 89 -47.90 13.23 7.19
C PHE A 89 -48.16 12.34 5.97
N ASP A 90 -47.34 12.50 4.93
CA ASP A 90 -47.31 11.58 3.79
C ASP A 90 -46.29 10.45 4.05
N PRO A 91 -46.73 9.18 4.23
CA PRO A 91 -45.84 8.04 4.38
C PRO A 91 -44.91 7.84 3.18
N MET A 92 -45.25 8.37 2.01
CA MET A 92 -44.45 8.26 0.79
C MET A 92 -43.23 9.19 0.79
N TRP A 93 -43.19 10.23 1.65
CA TRP A 93 -42.02 11.10 1.80
C TRP A 93 -40.86 10.40 2.53
N ASN A 94 -41.17 9.48 3.45
CA ASN A 94 -40.17 8.75 4.23
C ASN A 94 -39.45 7.67 3.41
N ASN A 95 -40.06 7.21 2.31
CA ASN A 95 -39.50 6.18 1.44
C ASN A 95 -38.40 6.70 0.48
N ARG A 96 -38.16 8.02 0.44
CA ARG A 96 -37.05 8.64 -0.29
C ARG A 96 -35.78 8.78 0.56
N MET A 97 -35.87 8.51 1.86
CA MET A 97 -34.72 8.51 2.78
C MET A 97 -34.13 7.10 2.86
N ASN A 98 -33.73 6.54 1.72
CA ASN A 98 -33.03 5.25 1.71
C ASN A 98 -31.64 5.49 2.33
N PRO A 99 -31.34 5.00 3.54
CA PRO A 99 -30.12 5.35 4.27
C PRO A 99 -28.89 4.59 3.74
N ILE A 100 -29.09 3.70 2.78
CA ILE A 100 -28.04 2.84 2.23
C ILE A 100 -27.50 3.50 0.97
N SER A 101 -26.23 3.91 1.03
CA SER A 101 -25.47 4.39 -0.12
C SER A 101 -24.33 3.42 -0.42
N THR A 102 -24.14 3.07 -1.68
CA THR A 102 -23.02 2.21 -2.11
C THR A 102 -21.78 3.05 -2.38
N LYS A 103 -20.69 2.78 -1.67
CA LYS A 103 -19.39 3.41 -1.93
C LYS A 103 -18.45 2.42 -2.61
N ASN A 104 -18.01 2.76 -3.81
CA ASN A 104 -16.98 2.02 -4.53
C ASN A 104 -15.61 2.39 -3.97
N TYR A 105 -14.76 1.38 -3.74
CA TYR A 105 -13.39 1.56 -3.30
C TYR A 105 -12.51 0.46 -3.88
N GLU A 106 -11.22 0.69 -3.98
CA GLU A 106 -10.25 -0.27 -4.49
C GLU A 106 -9.36 -0.73 -3.34
N LEU A 107 -9.21 -2.04 -3.15
CA LEU A 107 -8.19 -2.59 -2.26
C LEU A 107 -6.86 -2.60 -3.01
N PHE A 108 -5.94 -1.79 -2.52
CA PHE A 108 -4.61 -1.62 -3.08
C PHE A 108 -3.59 -2.35 -2.22
N GLN A 109 -2.93 -3.36 -2.80
CA GLN A 109 -1.83 -4.08 -2.16
C GLN A 109 -0.53 -3.79 -2.89
N PHE A 110 0.49 -3.40 -2.14
CA PHE A 110 1.85 -3.22 -2.62
C PHE A 110 2.75 -4.23 -1.89
N ILE A 111 3.28 -5.18 -2.64
CA ILE A 111 4.08 -6.30 -2.12
C ILE A 111 5.51 -6.11 -2.59
N VAL A 112 6.45 -6.10 -1.64
CA VAL A 112 7.87 -5.98 -1.91
C VAL A 112 8.61 -7.15 -1.27
N ASP A 113 9.35 -7.87 -2.12
CA ASP A 113 10.22 -8.99 -1.78
C ASP A 113 11.67 -8.52 -1.76
N PHE A 114 12.36 -8.77 -0.66
CA PHE A 114 13.79 -8.61 -0.53
C PHE A 114 14.42 -10.00 -0.54
N ILE A 115 15.29 -10.25 -1.50
CA ILE A 115 15.87 -11.56 -1.80
C ILE A 115 17.38 -11.45 -1.71
N ASP A 116 18.02 -12.37 -1.01
CA ASP A 116 19.48 -12.53 -1.02
C ASP A 116 19.87 -13.36 -2.26
N PRO A 117 20.58 -12.79 -3.24
CA PRO A 117 20.97 -13.50 -4.45
C PRO A 117 22.05 -14.55 -4.20
N THR A 118 22.84 -14.42 -3.14
CA THR A 118 23.93 -15.37 -2.83
C THR A 118 23.42 -16.69 -2.27
N GLN A 119 22.31 -16.64 -1.53
CA GLN A 119 21.66 -17.80 -0.91
C GLN A 119 20.37 -18.23 -1.62
N GLU A 120 19.97 -17.51 -2.68
CA GLU A 120 18.68 -17.66 -3.37
C GLU A 120 17.48 -17.68 -2.40
N LYS A 121 17.58 -16.92 -1.30
CA LYS A 121 16.63 -16.98 -0.20
C LYS A 121 15.89 -15.66 -0.05
N LEU A 122 14.58 -15.76 0.20
CA LEU A 122 13.77 -14.60 0.57
C LEU A 122 14.14 -14.15 1.99
N VAL A 123 14.63 -12.92 2.11
CA VAL A 123 14.98 -12.28 3.38
C VAL A 123 13.71 -11.86 4.10
N ILE A 124 12.89 -11.06 3.42
CA ILE A 124 11.61 -10.59 3.95
C ILE A 124 10.65 -10.22 2.81
N ARG A 125 9.36 -10.45 3.05
CA ARG A 125 8.27 -9.93 2.22
C ARG A 125 7.48 -8.93 3.04
N ILE A 126 7.37 -7.70 2.54
CA ILE A 126 6.59 -6.65 3.19
C ILE A 126 5.40 -6.34 2.29
N THR A 127 4.21 -6.38 2.86
CA THR A 127 2.96 -6.08 2.14
C THR A 127 2.28 -4.88 2.79
N ALA A 128 2.13 -3.80 2.03
CA ALA A 128 1.36 -2.64 2.42
C ALA A 128 -0.03 -2.71 1.78
N VAL A 129 -1.08 -2.75 2.60
CA VAL A 129 -2.47 -2.81 2.15
C VAL A 129 -3.16 -1.50 2.50
N THR A 130 -3.83 -0.88 1.52
CA THR A 130 -4.60 0.34 1.72
C THR A 130 -5.87 0.33 0.87
N GLU A 131 -6.90 1.02 1.30
CA GLU A 131 -8.11 1.24 0.49
C GLU A 131 -8.00 2.58 -0.22
N THR A 132 -8.31 2.66 -1.52
CA THR A 132 -8.26 3.91 -2.31
C THR A 132 -9.56 4.08 -3.08
N ALA A 133 -10.21 5.23 -2.96
CA ALA A 133 -11.38 5.54 -3.77
C ALA A 133 -11.04 6.39 -5.01
N ASN A 134 -9.97 7.20 -4.92
CA ASN A 134 -9.60 8.18 -5.93
C ASN A 134 -8.17 7.94 -6.47
N PRO A 135 -7.90 8.18 -7.77
CA PRO A 135 -6.56 8.03 -8.36
C PRO A 135 -5.49 8.90 -7.69
N ARG A 136 -5.83 10.15 -7.33
CA ARG A 136 -4.90 11.06 -6.63
C ARG A 136 -4.56 10.60 -5.21
N GLU A 137 -5.52 9.97 -4.53
CA GLU A 137 -5.25 9.36 -3.22
C GLU A 137 -4.37 8.12 -3.35
N LYS A 138 -4.53 7.34 -4.43
CA LYS A 138 -3.71 6.16 -4.73
C LYS A 138 -2.23 6.51 -4.84
N GLN A 139 -1.90 7.56 -5.57
CA GLN A 139 -0.52 8.08 -5.68
C GLN A 139 0.05 8.44 -4.30
N LYS A 140 -0.65 9.25 -3.52
CA LYS A 140 -0.21 9.65 -2.17
C LYS A 140 -0.05 8.46 -1.22
N LYS A 141 -0.96 7.49 -1.28
CA LYS A 141 -0.90 6.28 -0.45
C LYS A 141 0.25 5.37 -0.87
N LEU A 142 0.54 5.26 -2.17
CA LEU A 142 1.70 4.53 -2.67
C LEU A 142 3.02 5.16 -2.19
N GLU A 143 3.19 6.48 -2.32
CA GLU A 143 4.40 7.16 -1.81
C GLU A 143 4.61 6.91 -0.31
N LYS A 144 3.52 6.93 0.46
CA LYS A 144 3.56 6.62 1.89
C LYS A 144 3.90 5.15 2.14
N ALA A 145 3.30 4.23 1.37
CA ALA A 145 3.55 2.81 1.46
C ALA A 145 5.02 2.47 1.17
N VAL A 146 5.60 3.05 0.13
CA VAL A 146 7.02 2.90 -0.22
C VAL A 146 7.93 3.29 0.95
N LYS A 147 7.68 4.45 1.57
CA LYS A 147 8.44 4.90 2.76
C LYS A 147 8.28 3.94 3.94
N LEU A 148 7.07 3.41 4.16
CA LEU A 148 6.82 2.47 5.25
C LEU A 148 7.52 1.12 5.00
N VAL A 149 7.48 0.62 3.77
CA VAL A 149 8.18 -0.61 3.37
C VAL A 149 9.69 -0.46 3.57
N GLY A 150 10.28 0.63 3.08
CA GLY A 150 11.70 0.89 3.27
C GLY A 150 12.10 0.99 4.74
N LYS A 151 11.30 1.68 5.57
CA LYS A 151 11.53 1.74 7.02
C LYS A 151 11.45 0.36 7.67
N ALA A 152 10.41 -0.40 7.37
CA ALA A 152 10.22 -1.74 7.93
C ALA A 152 11.36 -2.69 7.54
N TYR A 153 11.90 -2.56 6.33
CA TYR A 153 13.10 -3.28 5.92
C TYR A 153 14.31 -2.91 6.79
N LEU A 154 14.58 -1.61 6.98
CA LEU A 154 15.72 -1.14 7.78
C LEU A 154 15.58 -1.49 9.27
N GLU A 155 14.38 -1.41 9.82
CA GLU A 155 14.09 -1.88 11.18
C GLU A 155 14.36 -3.37 11.30
N HIS A 156 13.96 -4.16 10.30
CA HIS A 156 14.24 -5.60 10.28
C HIS A 156 15.75 -5.86 10.23
N THR A 157 16.51 -5.17 9.37
CA THR A 157 17.98 -5.37 9.27
C THR A 157 18.71 -4.90 10.54
N ASN A 158 18.25 -3.82 11.17
CA ASN A 158 18.88 -3.28 12.39
C ASN A 158 18.55 -4.11 13.65
N ASN A 159 17.36 -4.69 13.72
CA ASN A 159 16.92 -5.51 14.85
C ASN A 159 17.41 -6.96 14.76
N GLN A 160 17.99 -7.38 13.63
CA GLN A 160 18.69 -8.66 13.60
C GLN A 160 19.94 -8.54 14.48
N PRO A 161 20.13 -9.43 15.48
CA PRO A 161 21.29 -9.34 16.34
C PRO A 161 22.54 -9.51 15.48
N LYS A 162 23.37 -8.46 15.39
CA LYS A 162 24.74 -8.57 14.89
C LYS A 162 25.46 -9.58 15.80
N ARG A 163 25.64 -10.81 15.32
CA ARG A 163 26.33 -11.89 16.04
C ARG A 163 27.53 -12.33 15.23
#